data_AF-A0A0C1QY60-F1
#
_entry.id   AF-A0A0C1QY60-F1
#
_cell.length_a   1.000
_cell.length_b   1.000
_cell.length_c   1.000
_cell.angle_alpha   90.00
_cell.angle_beta   90.00
_cell.angle_gamma   90.00
#
_symmetry.space_group_name_H-M   'P 1'
#
loop_
_entity.id
_entity.type
_entity.pdbx_description
1 polymer ?
#
loop_
_entity_poly.entity_id
_entity_poly.type
_entity_poly.pdbx_seq_one_letter_code
_entity_poly.pdbx_strand_id
1 'polypeptide(L)'
;MNKFQEINIDFGSVDIASLDTDDEFRQEAKRLLPKALVQLGEIVGEKTWEDLQKTLKKPGGKPSASQSEKRKFIQETGRTYHRNASSRERQELEDYIVEQLRDRKRFGSSK
;
A
#
# COMPACT_ATOMS: atom_id res chain seq x y z
N MET A 1 -15.58 2.85 -2.49
CA MET A 1 -14.46 2.62 -1.55
C MET A 1 -13.17 2.85 -2.32
N ASN A 2 -12.27 3.68 -1.80
CA ASN A 2 -11.01 3.97 -2.48
C ASN A 2 -10.05 2.78 -2.24
N LYS A 3 -9.49 2.21 -3.31
CA LYS A 3 -8.63 1.02 -3.27
C LYS A 3 -7.38 1.19 -2.40
N PHE A 4 -7.01 2.42 -2.08
CA PHE A 4 -5.84 2.77 -1.27
C PHE A 4 -6.12 2.91 0.23
N GLN A 5 -7.39 2.84 0.67
CA GLN A 5 -7.78 3.05 2.08
C GLN A 5 -7.21 2.01 3.05
N GLU A 6 -6.86 0.82 2.56
CA GLU A 6 -6.28 -0.25 3.38
C GLU A 6 -4.75 -0.11 3.53
N ILE A 7 -4.12 0.82 2.80
CA ILE A 7 -2.67 1.03 2.86
C ILE A 7 -2.34 1.83 4.13
N ASN A 8 -1.49 1.26 4.98
CA ASN A 8 -0.94 1.96 6.13
C ASN A 8 0.37 2.67 5.75
N ILE A 9 0.23 3.88 5.18
CA ILE A 9 1.35 4.73 4.80
C ILE A 9 1.92 5.40 6.06
N ASP A 10 3.21 5.18 6.28
CA ASP A 10 3.93 5.76 7.41
C ASP A 10 4.38 7.20 7.09
N PHE A 11 3.65 8.16 7.62
CA PHE A 11 3.95 9.59 7.52
C PHE A 11 4.82 10.10 8.69
N GLY A 12 5.21 9.26 9.65
CA GLY A 12 5.94 9.70 10.85
C GLY A 12 7.34 10.23 10.55
N SER A 13 7.88 9.92 9.37
CA SER A 13 9.16 10.45 8.88
C SER A 13 9.04 11.74 8.06
N VAL A 14 7.82 12.24 7.84
CA VAL A 14 7.57 13.45 7.04
C VAL A 14 7.40 14.64 8.00
N ASP A 15 8.18 15.70 7.80
CA ASP A 15 7.91 16.99 8.45
C ASP A 15 6.78 17.71 7.71
N ILE A 16 5.53 17.34 8.05
CA ILE A 16 4.33 17.86 7.37
C ILE A 16 4.17 19.37 7.61
N ALA A 17 4.69 19.89 8.73
CA ALA A 17 4.57 21.30 9.07
C ALA A 17 5.33 22.17 8.05
N SER A 18 6.49 21.71 7.58
CA SER A 18 7.35 22.44 6.64
C SER A 18 6.89 22.42 5.18
N LEU A 19 5.83 21.67 4.82
CA LEU A 19 5.37 21.53 3.42
C LEU A 19 4.37 22.64 3.03
N ASP A 20 4.79 23.68 2.33
CA ASP A 20 3.95 24.85 2.01
C ASP A 20 3.53 24.93 0.54
N THR A 21 4.27 24.28 -0.36
CA THR A 21 4.04 24.31 -1.81
C THR A 21 3.59 22.97 -2.36
N ASP A 22 2.88 22.97 -3.49
CA ASP A 22 2.46 21.71 -4.13
C ASP A 22 3.65 20.81 -4.47
N ASP A 23 4.76 21.41 -4.91
CA ASP A 23 5.98 20.68 -5.25
C ASP A 23 6.57 19.93 -4.05
N GLU A 24 6.55 20.52 -2.85
CA GLU A 24 7.03 19.87 -1.62
C GLU A 24 6.14 18.67 -1.24
N PHE A 25 4.82 18.81 -1.34
CA PHE A 25 3.90 17.68 -1.13
C PHE A 25 4.14 16.56 -2.14
N ARG A 26 4.31 16.92 -3.42
CA ARG A 26 4.59 15.98 -4.52
C ARG A 26 5.92 15.27 -4.32
N GLN A 27 6.95 15.98 -3.86
CA GLN A 27 8.26 15.41 -3.58
C GLN A 27 8.20 14.37 -2.45
N GLU A 28 7.52 14.69 -1.35
CA GLU A 28 7.33 13.73 -0.25
C GLU A 28 6.46 12.54 -0.68
N ALA A 29 5.41 12.78 -1.47
CA ALA A 29 4.60 11.70 -2.01
C ALA A 29 5.41 10.73 -2.87
N LYS A 30 6.29 11.25 -3.75
CA LYS A 30 7.21 10.44 -4.55
C LYS A 30 8.20 9.65 -3.70
N ARG A 31 8.66 10.20 -2.58
CA ARG A 31 9.53 9.50 -1.62
C ARG A 31 8.83 8.33 -0.95
N LEU A 32 7.53 8.49 -0.62
CA LEU A 32 6.71 7.46 0.02
C LEU A 32 6.17 6.41 -0.96
N LEU A 33 6.03 6.77 -2.23
CA LEU A 33 5.39 5.96 -3.27
C LEU A 33 5.94 4.52 -3.40
N PRO A 34 7.27 4.26 -3.38
CA PRO A 34 7.78 2.89 -3.52
C PRO A 34 7.30 1.96 -2.39
N LYS A 35 7.29 2.46 -1.15
CA LYS A 35 6.84 1.68 0.02
C LYS A 35 5.33 1.45 -0.03
N ALA A 36 4.56 2.47 -0.42
CA ALA A 36 3.11 2.36 -0.56
C ALA A 36 2.71 1.36 -1.67
N LEU A 37 3.42 1.33 -2.80
CA LEU A 37 3.19 0.35 -3.87
C LEU A 37 3.48 -1.08 -3.43
N VAL A 38 4.53 -1.31 -2.64
CA VAL A 38 4.81 -2.63 -2.07
C VAL A 38 3.67 -3.06 -1.16
N GLN A 39 3.24 -2.20 -0.24
CA GLN A 39 2.13 -2.50 0.68
C GLN A 39 0.82 -2.78 -0.06
N LEU A 40 0.50 -2.03 -1.11
CA LEU A 40 -0.68 -2.29 -1.93
C LEU A 40 -0.62 -3.68 -2.55
N GLY A 41 0.54 -4.08 -3.09
CA GLY A 41 0.72 -5.43 -3.62
C GLY A 41 0.69 -6.52 -2.53
N GLU A 42 1.15 -6.23 -1.32
CA GLU A 42 1.05 -7.15 -0.18
C GLU A 42 -0.42 -7.38 0.21
N ILE A 43 -1.25 -6.34 0.25
CA ILE A 43 -2.70 -6.44 0.51
C ILE A 43 -3.39 -7.25 -0.58
N VAL A 44 -3.07 -6.99 -1.85
CA VAL A 44 -3.58 -7.79 -2.98
C VAL A 44 -3.14 -9.25 -2.84
N GLY A 45 -1.88 -9.49 -2.50
CA GLY A 45 -1.33 -10.83 -2.26
C GLY A 45 -2.04 -11.55 -1.12
N GLU A 46 -2.34 -10.85 -0.02
CA GLU A 46 -3.05 -11.43 1.12
C GLU A 46 -4.48 -11.86 0.73
N LYS A 47 -5.25 -10.99 0.07
CA LYS A 47 -6.60 -11.31 -0.41
C LYS A 47 -6.57 -12.48 -1.41
N THR A 48 -5.65 -12.44 -2.36
CA THR A 48 -5.47 -13.50 -3.37
C THR A 48 -5.15 -14.84 -2.70
N TRP A 49 -4.26 -14.83 -1.71
CA TRP A 49 -3.91 -16.01 -0.96
C TRP A 49 -5.09 -16.60 -0.19
N GLU A 50 -5.88 -15.75 0.48
CA GLU A 50 -7.06 -16.17 1.21
C GLU A 50 -8.11 -16.81 0.31
N ASP A 51 -8.33 -16.25 -0.88
CA ASP A 51 -9.28 -16.79 -1.85
C ASP A 51 -8.78 -18.11 -2.47
N LEU A 52 -7.48 -18.25 -2.71
CA LEU A 52 -6.86 -19.52 -3.09
C LEU A 52 -7.05 -20.58 -2.00
N GLN A 53 -6.84 -20.23 -0.73
CA GLN A 53 -7.06 -21.16 0.37
C GLN A 53 -8.53 -21.56 0.53
N LYS A 54 -9.48 -20.64 0.27
CA LYS A 54 -10.92 -20.96 0.28
C LYS A 54 -11.31 -21.92 -0.84
N THR A 55 -10.78 -21.73 -2.05
CA THR A 55 -11.09 -22.57 -3.22
C THR A 55 -10.42 -23.95 -3.16
N LEU A 56 -9.25 -24.05 -2.53
CA LEU A 56 -8.53 -25.32 -2.34
C LEU A 56 -9.08 -26.18 -1.18
N LYS A 57 -9.95 -25.63 -0.32
CA LYS A 57 -10.74 -26.40 0.66
C LYS A 57 -11.80 -27.26 -0.05
N LYS A 58 -11.38 -28.26 -0.82
CA LYS A 58 -12.23 -29.41 -1.18
C LYS A 58 -12.40 -30.31 0.06
N PRO A 59 -13.55 -31.00 0.23
CA PRO A 59 -13.72 -31.96 1.30
C PRO A 59 -12.67 -33.07 1.14
N GLY A 60 -11.72 -33.15 2.08
CA GLY A 60 -10.65 -34.16 2.11
C GLY A 60 -9.23 -33.66 1.75
N GLY A 61 -9.06 -32.42 1.26
CA GLY A 61 -7.74 -31.85 0.99
C GLY A 61 -7.19 -31.08 2.19
N LYS A 62 -5.97 -31.37 2.66
CA LYS A 62 -5.30 -30.56 3.69
C LYS A 62 -4.99 -29.17 3.12
N PRO A 63 -5.58 -28.08 3.63
CA PRO A 63 -5.09 -26.73 3.35
C PRO A 63 -3.91 -26.50 4.30
N SER A 64 -2.69 -26.69 3.82
CA SER A 64 -1.50 -26.46 4.67
C SER A 64 -0.39 -25.81 3.88
N ALA A 65 -0.68 -24.69 3.22
CA ALA A 65 0.40 -23.77 2.96
C ALA A 65 0.74 -23.10 4.31
N SER A 66 1.97 -23.32 4.75
CA SER A 66 2.50 -22.83 6.02
C SER A 66 2.40 -21.31 6.11
N GLN A 67 2.39 -20.77 7.34
CA GLN A 67 2.45 -19.32 7.55
C GLN A 67 3.70 -18.69 6.90
N SER A 68 4.78 -19.46 6.77
CA SER A 68 5.99 -19.03 6.07
C SER A 68 5.77 -18.86 4.57
N GLU A 69 5.04 -19.78 3.93
CA GLU A 69 4.68 -19.69 2.51
C GLU A 69 3.71 -18.53 2.26
N LYS A 70 2.71 -18.32 3.14
CA LYS A 70 1.82 -17.14 3.07
C LYS A 70 2.66 -15.85 3.07
N ARG A 71 3.58 -15.71 4.03
CA ARG A 71 4.44 -14.52 4.12
C ARG A 71 5.29 -14.32 2.87
N LYS A 72 5.92 -15.39 2.37
CA LYS A 72 6.76 -15.32 1.17
C LYS A 72 5.94 -14.90 -0.05
N PHE A 73 4.78 -15.50 -0.25
CA PHE A 73 3.86 -15.15 -1.33
C PHE A 73 3.50 -13.67 -1.29
N ILE A 74 3.02 -13.18 -0.13
CA ILE A 74 2.64 -11.77 0.07
C ILE A 74 3.79 -10.82 -0.27
N GLN A 75 4.99 -11.08 0.25
CA GLN A 75 6.17 -10.24 0.00
C GLN A 75 6.59 -10.24 -1.47
N GLU A 76 6.53 -11.39 -2.13
CA GLU A 76 6.85 -11.51 -3.57
C GLU A 76 5.81 -10.79 -4.42
N THR A 77 4.52 -10.91 -4.09
CA THR A 77 3.44 -10.15 -4.75
C THR A 77 3.64 -8.65 -4.56
N GLY A 78 3.95 -8.19 -3.35
CA GLY A 78 4.26 -6.78 -3.06
C GLY A 78 5.37 -6.21 -3.94
N ARG A 79 6.51 -6.92 -3.99
CA ARG A 79 7.67 -6.52 -4.81
C ARG A 79 7.35 -6.55 -6.31
N THR A 80 6.60 -7.55 -6.75
CA THR A 80 6.21 -7.71 -8.16
C THR A 80 5.22 -6.63 -8.59
N TYR A 81 4.26 -6.31 -7.73
CA TYR A 81 3.30 -5.22 -7.96
C TYR A 81 4.03 -3.89 -8.08
N HIS A 82 4.93 -3.56 -7.14
CA HIS A 82 5.73 -2.34 -7.24
C HIS A 82 6.52 -2.23 -8.55
N ARG A 83 7.08 -3.33 -9.07
CA ARG A 83 7.83 -3.31 -10.34
C ARG A 83 6.94 -3.14 -11.56
N ASN A 84 5.75 -3.74 -11.55
CA ASN A 84 4.85 -3.78 -12.71
C ASN A 84 3.72 -2.75 -12.67
N ALA A 85 3.61 -1.96 -11.59
CA ALA A 85 2.60 -0.92 -11.46
C ALA A 85 2.68 0.06 -12.65
N SER A 86 1.54 0.27 -13.30
CA SER A 86 1.43 1.16 -14.45
C SER A 86 1.70 2.62 -14.07
N SER A 87 2.12 3.45 -15.03
CA SER A 87 2.31 4.88 -14.79
C SER A 87 1.05 5.55 -14.25
N ARG A 88 -0.12 5.09 -14.70
CA ARG A 88 -1.42 5.57 -14.21
C ARG A 88 -1.62 5.22 -12.73
N GLU A 89 -1.42 3.97 -12.33
CA GLU A 89 -1.60 3.57 -10.93
C GLU A 89 -0.59 4.26 -10.00
N ARG A 90 0.65 4.46 -10.47
CA ARG A 90 1.65 5.24 -9.75
C ARG A 90 1.18 6.67 -9.52
N GLN A 91 0.64 7.32 -10.55
CA GLN A 91 0.09 8.67 -10.45
C GLN A 91 -1.10 8.71 -9.50
N GLU A 92 -2.06 7.80 -9.63
CA GLU A 92 -3.23 7.72 -8.76
C GLU A 92 -2.84 7.54 -7.28
N LEU A 93 -1.82 6.72 -7.00
CA LEU A 93 -1.33 6.53 -5.64
C LEU A 93 -0.52 7.73 -5.14
N GLU A 94 0.27 8.39 -6.00
CA GLU A 94 0.94 9.64 -5.66
C GLU A 94 -0.08 10.72 -5.29
N ASP A 95 -1.10 10.92 -6.11
CA ASP A 95 -2.19 11.87 -5.87
C ASP A 95 -2.87 11.59 -4.53
N TYR A 96 -3.16 10.32 -4.24
CA TYR A 96 -3.72 9.91 -2.96
C TYR A 96 -2.79 10.24 -1.77
N ILE A 97 -1.48 10.01 -1.90
CA ILE A 97 -0.52 10.34 -0.84
C ILE A 97 -0.47 11.87 -0.62
N VAL A 98 -0.49 12.67 -1.68
CA VAL A 98 -0.57 14.14 -1.59
C VAL A 98 -1.82 14.58 -0.86
N GLU A 99 -2.98 14.02 -1.18
CA GLU A 99 -4.24 14.31 -0.48
C GLU A 99 -4.12 13.98 1.01
N GLN A 100 -3.56 12.81 1.37
CA GLN A 100 -3.37 12.43 2.77
C GLN A 100 -2.39 13.36 3.52
N LEU A 101 -1.32 13.81 2.88
CA LEU A 101 -0.39 14.78 3.47
C LEU A 101 -1.08 16.13 3.71
N ARG A 102 -1.89 16.61 2.76
CA ARG A 102 -2.65 17.86 2.88
C ARG A 102 -3.71 17.77 3.97
N ASP A 103 -4.45 16.66 4.03
CA ASP A 103 -5.42 16.40 5.09
C ASP A 103 -4.74 16.41 6.47
N ARG A 104 -3.57 15.77 6.58
CA ARG A 104 -2.79 15.80 7.82
C ARG A 104 -2.26 17.19 8.16
N LYS A 105 -1.85 18.03 7.21
CA LYS A 105 -1.48 19.43 7.51
C LYS A 105 -2.68 20.23 8.00
N ARG A 106 -3.83 20.07 7.33
CA ARG A 106 -5.08 20.79 7.63
C ARG A 106 -5.70 20.40 8.96
N PHE A 107 -5.74 19.09 9.28
CA PHE A 107 -6.43 18.55 10.45
C PHE A 107 -5.48 18.10 11.57
N GLY A 108 -4.19 17.93 11.28
CA GLY A 108 -3.15 17.58 12.25
C GLY A 108 -2.61 18.77 13.05
N SER A 109 -2.97 20.01 12.68
CA SER A 109 -2.68 21.22 13.48
C SER A 109 -3.58 21.38 14.73
N SER A 110 -4.34 20.34 15.11
CA SER A 110 -5.07 20.28 16.38
C SER A 110 -4.42 19.25 17.31
N LYS A 111 -3.35 19.65 17.99
CA LYS A 111 -2.94 19.15 19.31
C LYS A 111 -1.91 20.07 19.93
#